data_AF-A0A218WEV7-F1
#
_entry.id   AF-A0A218WEV7-F1
#
_cell.length_a   1.000
_cell.length_b   1.000
_cell.length_c   1.000
_cell.angle_alpha   90.00
_cell.angle_beta   90.00
_cell.angle_gamma   90.00
#
_symmetry.space_group_name_H-M   'P 1'
#
loop_
_entity.id
_entity.type
_entity.pdbx_description
1 polymer ?
#
loop_
_entity_poly.entity_id
_entity_poly.type
_entity_poly.pdbx_seq_one_letter_code
_entity_poly.pdbx_strand_id
1 'polypeptide(L)'
;MSPSKLRKAIGAVKDQTSNSLAKVGNSSSLSDLDVANVKATRHEEFPADERHIREILSLTCYSHAHIGASVNTLSRRLSKTKNWVVALKSLMLIHRLLADGDPAYEEEIFFSTRRGTRLLNMSDFRDTSRSNAWDYSAFVRVIALYLDERLDYRMQGRRGKKSTFGLD
;
A
#
# COMPACT_ATOMS: atom_id res chain seq x y z
N MET A 1 51.90 -2.54 -4.93
CA MET A 1 51.56 -2.02 -6.27
C MET A 1 50.15 -1.44 -6.23
N SER A 2 49.98 -0.12 -6.39
CA SER A 2 48.65 0.51 -6.32
C SER A 2 47.84 0.18 -7.58
N PRO A 3 46.53 -0.12 -7.48
CA PRO A 3 45.70 -0.33 -8.66
C PRO A 3 45.72 0.94 -9.53
N SER A 4 46.00 0.78 -10.83
CA SER A 4 46.14 1.89 -11.77
C SER A 4 44.84 2.70 -11.87
N LYS A 5 44.96 4.03 -11.97
CA LYS A 5 43.84 5.00 -12.05
C LYS A 5 42.77 4.61 -13.10
N LEU A 6 43.18 3.93 -14.17
CA LEU A 6 42.33 3.37 -15.23
C LEU A 6 41.32 2.32 -14.74
N ARG A 7 41.70 1.38 -13.86
CA ARG A 7 40.77 0.38 -13.33
C ARG A 7 39.69 1.01 -12.46
N LYS A 8 40.04 2.06 -11.72
CA LYS A 8 39.10 2.81 -10.85
C LYS A 8 38.10 3.63 -11.67
N ALA A 9 38.54 4.20 -12.80
CA ALA A 9 37.67 4.92 -13.74
C ALA A 9 36.69 3.97 -14.46
N ILE A 10 37.13 2.79 -14.89
CA ILE A 10 36.26 1.78 -15.52
C ILE A 10 35.22 1.23 -14.53
N GLY A 11 35.61 1.01 -13.27
CA GLY A 11 34.68 0.65 -12.21
C GLY A 11 33.59 1.71 -12.01
N ALA A 12 33.97 2.99 -11.94
CA ALA A 12 33.02 4.09 -11.75
C ALA A 12 32.00 4.26 -12.90
N VAL A 13 32.41 4.00 -14.15
CA VAL A 13 31.51 4.07 -15.32
C VAL A 13 30.55 2.88 -15.36
N LYS A 14 31.03 1.68 -14.99
CA LYS A 14 30.20 0.49 -14.82
C LYS A 14 29.15 0.72 -13.72
N ASP A 15 29.57 1.29 -12.60
CA ASP A 15 28.68 1.59 -11.47
C ASP A 15 27.65 2.66 -11.83
N GLN A 16 28.03 3.72 -12.56
CA GLN A 16 27.07 4.72 -13.06
C GLN A 16 26.05 4.15 -14.04
N THR A 17 26.45 3.22 -14.91
CA THR A 17 25.53 2.58 -15.87
C THR A 17 24.60 1.60 -15.16
N SER A 18 25.09 0.87 -14.16
CA SER A 18 24.28 -0.03 -13.34
C SER A 18 23.26 0.73 -12.48
N ASN A 19 23.66 1.87 -11.90
CA ASN A 19 22.78 2.73 -11.11
C ASN A 19 21.73 3.45 -11.96
N SER A 20 22.06 3.86 -13.19
CA SER A 20 21.09 4.48 -14.10
C SER A 20 20.06 3.46 -14.62
N LEU A 21 20.49 2.25 -14.95
CA LEU A 21 19.59 1.14 -15.33
C LEU A 21 18.68 0.71 -14.18
N ALA A 22 19.23 0.54 -12.97
CA ALA A 22 18.45 0.21 -11.78
C ALA A 22 17.42 1.31 -11.44
N LYS A 23 17.77 2.59 -11.63
CA LYS A 23 16.87 3.72 -11.38
C LYS A 23 15.74 3.82 -12.40
N VAL A 24 16.01 3.55 -13.69
CA VAL A 24 14.97 3.58 -14.73
C VAL A 24 13.98 2.42 -14.55
N GLY A 25 14.44 1.19 -14.31
CA GLY A 25 13.56 0.04 -14.06
C GLY A 25 12.73 0.15 -12.77
N ASN A 26 13.29 0.76 -11.71
CA ASN A 26 12.53 1.03 -10.49
C ASN A 26 11.50 2.15 -10.69
N SER A 27 11.83 3.18 -11.48
CA SER A 27 10.90 4.29 -11.73
C SER A 27 9.68 3.83 -12.55
N SER A 28 9.87 2.97 -13.55
CA SER A 28 8.77 2.42 -14.34
C SER A 28 7.87 1.53 -13.50
N SER A 29 8.44 0.61 -12.71
CA SER A 29 7.64 -0.30 -11.88
C SER A 29 6.85 0.43 -10.77
N LEU A 30 7.38 1.51 -10.20
CA LEU A 30 6.62 2.37 -9.27
C LEU A 30 5.47 3.10 -9.98
N SER A 31 5.69 3.59 -11.21
CA SER A 31 4.63 4.21 -11.99
C SER A 31 3.54 3.20 -12.39
N ASP A 32 3.92 1.97 -12.76
CA ASP A 32 2.99 0.89 -13.10
C ASP A 32 2.15 0.50 -11.88
N LEU A 33 2.78 0.43 -10.70
CA LEU A 33 2.10 0.19 -9.43
C LEU A 33 1.07 1.28 -9.10
N ASP A 34 1.43 2.55 -9.27
CA ASP A 34 0.50 3.66 -9.06
C ASP A 34 -0.67 3.60 -10.05
N VAL A 35 -0.41 3.28 -11.32
CA VAL A 35 -1.45 3.09 -12.34
C VAL A 35 -2.39 1.94 -11.97
N ALA A 36 -1.85 0.80 -11.54
CA ALA A 36 -2.63 -0.37 -11.12
C ALA A 36 -3.50 -0.04 -9.91
N ASN A 37 -2.96 0.66 -8.90
CA ASN A 37 -3.71 1.16 -7.75
C ASN A 37 -4.86 2.07 -8.17
N VAL A 38 -4.62 3.02 -9.07
CA VAL A 38 -5.65 3.93 -9.57
C VAL A 38 -6.73 3.19 -10.35
N LYS A 39 -6.36 2.19 -11.16
CA LYS A 39 -7.27 1.35 -11.94
C LYS A 39 -8.15 0.47 -11.06
N ALA A 40 -7.58 -0.16 -10.04
CA ALA A 40 -8.31 -0.99 -9.07
C ALA A 40 -9.35 -0.18 -8.27
N THR A 41 -9.19 1.14 -8.17
CA THR A 41 -10.00 2.00 -7.29
C THR A 41 -10.74 3.10 -8.06
N ARG A 42 -11.05 2.88 -9.34
CA ARG A 42 -11.84 3.81 -10.16
C ARG A 42 -13.27 3.95 -9.66
N HIS A 43 -13.89 5.08 -9.99
CA HIS A 43 -15.22 5.49 -9.55
C HIS A 43 -16.38 4.73 -10.23
N GLU A 44 -16.09 3.82 -11.16
CA GLU A 44 -17.08 2.94 -11.79
C GLU A 44 -17.69 1.98 -10.76
N GLU A 45 -19.01 1.80 -10.73
CA GLU A 45 -19.70 0.98 -9.71
C GLU A 45 -19.43 -0.54 -9.81
N PHE A 46 -18.82 -1.01 -10.90
CA PHE A 46 -18.41 -2.41 -11.04
C PHE A 46 -17.23 -2.75 -10.13
N PRO A 47 -17.10 -3.98 -9.60
CA PRO A 47 -15.94 -4.40 -8.83
C PRO A 47 -14.60 -4.12 -9.54
N ALA A 48 -13.53 -3.95 -8.76
CA ALA A 48 -12.20 -3.84 -9.33
C ALA A 48 -11.88 -5.09 -10.18
N ASP A 49 -11.33 -4.91 -11.38
CA ASP A 49 -10.87 -6.04 -12.18
C ASP A 49 -9.73 -6.74 -11.42
N GLU A 50 -9.91 -8.02 -11.15
CA GLU A 50 -8.98 -8.90 -10.42
C GLU A 50 -7.58 -8.87 -11.04
N ARG A 51 -7.47 -8.57 -12.34
CA ARG A 51 -6.17 -8.38 -13.01
C ARG A 51 -5.30 -7.32 -12.32
N HIS A 52 -5.89 -6.21 -11.86
CA HIS A 52 -5.14 -5.10 -11.27
C HIS A 52 -4.69 -5.44 -9.85
N ILE A 53 -5.51 -6.18 -9.12
CA ILE A 53 -5.15 -6.69 -7.80
C ILE A 53 -3.95 -7.63 -7.93
N ARG A 54 -4.00 -8.58 -8.87
CA ARG A 54 -2.87 -9.49 -9.17
C ARG A 54 -1.61 -8.76 -9.61
N GLU A 55 -1.76 -7.72 -10.42
CA GLU A 55 -0.64 -6.85 -10.84
C GLU A 55 0.02 -6.15 -9.65
N ILE A 56 -0.77 -5.58 -8.73
CA ILE A 56 -0.27 -4.95 -7.49
C ILE A 56 0.47 -5.97 -6.61
N LEU A 57 -0.13 -7.14 -6.39
CA LEU A 57 0.48 -8.23 -5.60
C LEU A 57 1.82 -8.67 -6.22
N SER A 58 1.87 -8.83 -7.54
CA SER A 58 3.09 -9.16 -8.27
C SER A 58 4.18 -8.09 -8.13
N LEU A 59 3.83 -6.81 -8.28
CA LEU A 59 4.79 -5.71 -8.18
C LEU A 59 5.33 -5.50 -6.76
N THR A 60 4.61 -5.96 -5.74
CA THR A 60 4.93 -5.71 -4.32
C THR A 60 5.54 -6.91 -3.61
N CYS A 61 5.45 -8.13 -4.18
CA CYS A 61 5.84 -9.38 -3.52
C CYS A 61 7.30 -9.50 -3.04
N TYR A 62 8.23 -8.65 -3.52
CA TYR A 62 9.63 -8.67 -3.09
C TYR A 62 10.21 -7.28 -2.79
N SER A 63 9.38 -6.25 -2.65
CA SER A 63 9.85 -4.87 -2.48
C SER A 63 9.07 -4.12 -1.42
N HIS A 64 9.70 -3.95 -0.25
CA HIS A 64 9.19 -3.09 0.82
C HIS A 64 8.98 -1.64 0.36
N ALA A 65 9.81 -1.15 -0.57
CA ALA A 65 9.65 0.18 -1.15
C ALA A 65 8.35 0.29 -1.97
N HIS A 66 8.03 -0.76 -2.74
CA HIS A 66 6.79 -0.83 -3.51
C HIS A 66 5.57 -0.98 -2.59
N ILE A 67 5.68 -1.76 -1.51
CA ILE A 67 4.65 -1.84 -0.47
C ILE A 67 4.37 -0.45 0.12
N GLY A 68 5.40 0.26 0.57
CA GLY A 68 5.27 1.61 1.11
C GLY A 68 4.70 2.60 0.10
N ALA A 69 5.12 2.53 -1.17
CA ALA A 69 4.55 3.36 -2.23
C ALA A 69 3.06 3.07 -2.45
N SER A 70 2.67 1.79 -2.48
CA SER A 70 1.28 1.35 -2.63
C SER A 70 0.41 1.85 -1.48
N VAL A 71 0.84 1.64 -0.24
CA VAL A 71 0.14 2.11 0.97
C VAL A 71 -0.01 3.63 0.96
N ASN A 72 1.04 4.37 0.58
CA ASN A 72 0.99 5.81 0.44
C ASN A 72 -0.01 6.28 -0.63
N THR A 73 -0.07 5.61 -1.77
CA THR A 73 -1.04 5.92 -2.83
C THR A 73 -2.48 5.67 -2.38
N LEU A 74 -2.74 4.56 -1.69
CA LEU A 74 -4.05 4.26 -1.11
C LEU A 74 -4.45 5.26 -0.02
N SER A 75 -3.51 5.63 0.86
CA SER A 75 -3.71 6.65 1.90
C SER A 75 -4.11 8.01 1.31
N ARG A 76 -3.39 8.48 0.29
CA ARG A 76 -3.74 9.71 -0.42
C ARG A 76 -5.11 9.64 -1.10
N ARG A 77 -5.49 8.46 -1.60
CA ARG A 77 -6.78 8.28 -2.28
C ARG A 77 -7.94 8.32 -1.29
N LEU A 78 -7.82 7.62 -0.16
CA LEU A 78 -8.81 7.61 0.90
C LEU A 78 -8.99 8.98 1.56
N SER A 79 -7.90 9.73 1.78
CA SER A 79 -7.97 11.06 2.40
C SER A 79 -8.58 12.15 1.50
N LYS A 80 -8.54 11.98 0.18
CA LYS A 80 -9.04 12.99 -0.78
C LYS A 80 -10.42 12.67 -1.36
N THR A 81 -10.81 11.40 -1.41
CA THR A 81 -12.07 11.01 -2.04
C THR A 81 -13.28 11.36 -1.19
N LYS A 82 -14.33 11.87 -1.83
CA LYS A 82 -15.69 11.96 -1.27
C LYS A 82 -16.66 10.97 -1.92
N ASN A 83 -16.17 10.18 -2.88
CA ASN A 83 -16.96 9.21 -3.63
C ASN A 83 -16.90 7.84 -2.91
N TRP A 84 -18.08 7.30 -2.56
CA TRP A 84 -18.20 6.04 -1.81
C TRP A 84 -17.62 4.84 -2.55
N VAL A 85 -17.73 4.78 -3.88
CA VAL A 85 -17.21 3.69 -4.71
C VAL A 85 -15.69 3.63 -4.62
N VAL A 86 -15.04 4.79 -4.77
CA VAL A 86 -13.58 4.90 -4.68
C VAL A 86 -13.10 4.53 -3.27
N ALA A 87 -13.79 5.02 -2.23
CA ALA A 87 -13.45 4.70 -0.85
C ALA A 87 -13.59 3.19 -0.59
N LEU A 88 -14.73 2.60 -0.93
CA LEU A 88 -15.01 1.19 -0.72
C LEU A 88 -14.02 0.29 -1.47
N LYS A 89 -13.75 0.55 -2.75
CA LYS A 89 -12.77 -0.21 -3.52
C LYS A 89 -11.36 -0.11 -2.95
N SER A 90 -10.98 1.06 -2.44
CA SER A 90 -9.68 1.24 -1.79
C SER A 90 -9.58 0.40 -0.51
N LEU A 91 -10.64 0.37 0.30
CA LEU A 91 -10.72 -0.49 1.48
C LEU A 91 -10.72 -1.98 1.12
N MET A 92 -11.44 -2.38 0.08
CA MET A 92 -11.44 -3.77 -0.41
C MET A 92 -10.07 -4.18 -0.94
N LEU A 93 -9.36 -3.29 -1.63
CA LEU A 93 -7.98 -3.55 -2.04
C LEU A 93 -7.08 -3.71 -0.82
N ILE A 94 -7.16 -2.83 0.19
CA ILE A 94 -6.42 -2.98 1.45
C ILE A 94 -6.72 -4.34 2.10
N HIS A 95 -7.99 -4.76 2.14
CA HIS A 95 -8.38 -6.06 2.65
C HIS A 95 -7.68 -7.21 1.91
N ARG A 96 -7.64 -7.17 0.57
CA ARG A 96 -6.97 -8.18 -0.27
C ARG A 96 -5.46 -8.18 -0.03
N LEU A 97 -4.81 -7.01 0.04
CA LEU A 97 -3.37 -6.90 0.32
C LEU A 97 -3.00 -7.45 1.70
N LEU A 98 -3.86 -7.23 2.69
CA LEU A 98 -3.70 -7.77 4.05
C LEU A 98 -4.02 -9.28 4.18
N ALA A 99 -4.59 -9.91 3.16
CA ALA A 99 -4.96 -11.32 3.16
C ALA A 99 -4.02 -12.16 2.29
N ASP A 100 -3.67 -11.65 1.11
CA ASP A 100 -2.95 -12.37 0.07
C ASP A 100 -1.56 -11.78 -0.25
N GLY A 101 -1.28 -10.57 0.26
CA GLY A 101 -0.02 -9.87 0.01
C GLY A 101 1.08 -10.25 0.99
N ASP A 102 2.22 -9.56 0.83
CA ASP A 102 3.36 -9.71 1.73
C ASP A 102 2.98 -9.33 3.19
N PRO A 103 3.38 -10.10 4.22
CA PRO A 103 3.10 -9.78 5.61
C PRO A 103 3.54 -8.38 6.07
N ALA A 104 4.51 -7.77 5.39
CA ALA A 104 4.95 -6.39 5.61
C ALA A 104 3.84 -5.35 5.43
N TYR A 105 2.80 -5.65 4.64
CA TYR A 105 1.62 -4.79 4.53
C TYR A 105 0.97 -4.52 5.88
N GLU A 106 0.92 -5.50 6.77
CA GLU A 106 0.33 -5.33 8.10
C GLU A 106 1.09 -4.26 8.90
N GLU A 107 2.42 -4.32 8.92
CA GLU A 107 3.25 -3.35 9.63
C GLU A 107 3.16 -1.96 8.99
N GLU A 108 3.28 -1.87 7.66
CA GLU A 108 3.26 -0.60 6.92
C GLU A 108 1.91 0.13 7.09
N ILE A 109 0.78 -0.59 6.98
CA ILE A 109 -0.57 -0.04 7.16
C ILE A 109 -0.81 0.34 8.63
N PHE A 110 -0.34 -0.47 9.57
CA PHE A 110 -0.48 -0.20 11.00
C PHE A 110 0.26 1.09 11.36
N PHE A 111 1.53 1.21 11.00
CA PHE A 111 2.31 2.42 11.27
C PHE A 111 1.75 3.63 10.55
N SER A 112 1.29 3.49 9.31
CA SER A 112 0.61 4.58 8.60
C SER A 112 -0.61 5.08 9.39
N THR A 113 -1.44 4.16 9.90
CA THR A 113 -2.66 4.53 10.64
C THR A 113 -2.34 5.20 11.97
N ARG A 114 -1.33 4.74 12.71
CA ARG A 114 -1.00 5.21 14.06
C ARG A 114 -0.02 6.39 14.12
N ARG A 115 0.75 6.67 13.05
CA ARG A 115 1.72 7.79 12.97
C ARG A 115 1.19 9.03 12.27
N GLY A 116 -0.14 9.20 12.20
CA GLY A 116 -0.77 10.46 11.79
C GLY A 116 -1.33 10.50 10.37
N THR A 117 -1.16 9.46 9.54
CA THR A 117 -1.84 9.46 8.21
C THR A 117 -3.31 9.07 8.29
N ARG A 118 -3.78 8.52 9.42
CA ARG A 118 -5.19 8.15 9.66
C ARG A 118 -5.77 7.27 8.53
N LEU A 119 -4.94 6.45 7.87
CA LEU A 119 -5.30 5.68 6.67
C LEU A 119 -6.66 4.96 6.76
N LEU A 120 -6.93 4.26 7.86
CA LEU A 120 -8.21 3.54 8.07
C LEU A 120 -9.22 4.31 8.94
N ASN A 121 -8.86 5.48 9.45
CA ASN A 121 -9.78 6.29 10.25
C ASN A 121 -10.66 7.14 9.33
N MET A 122 -11.78 6.54 8.94
CA MET A 122 -12.78 7.16 8.05
C MET A 122 -14.08 7.54 8.77
N SER A 123 -14.06 7.78 10.09
CA SER A 123 -15.26 8.07 10.90
C SER A 123 -16.12 9.20 10.32
N ASP A 124 -15.47 10.18 9.68
CA ASP A 124 -16.09 11.39 9.16
C ASP A 124 -16.43 11.28 7.66
N PHE A 125 -16.16 10.13 7.04
CA PHE A 125 -16.43 9.92 5.61
C PHE A 125 -17.92 10.04 5.30
N ARG A 126 -18.25 10.88 4.33
CA ARG A 126 -19.62 11.10 3.86
C ARG A 126 -19.61 11.45 2.38
N ASP A 127 -20.30 10.64 1.59
CA ASP A 127 -20.67 10.94 0.21
C ASP A 127 -22.07 11.57 0.20
N THR A 128 -22.18 12.79 -0.33
CA THR A 128 -23.43 13.56 -0.43
C THR A 128 -23.92 13.69 -1.88
N SER A 129 -23.33 12.95 -2.82
CA SER A 129 -23.63 13.08 -4.25
C SER A 129 -25.00 12.52 -4.65
N ARG A 130 -25.52 11.53 -3.90
CA ARG A 130 -26.80 10.86 -4.18
C ARG A 130 -27.60 10.65 -2.90
N SER A 131 -28.93 10.60 -3.00
CA SER A 131 -29.82 10.39 -1.85
C SER A 131 -29.58 9.05 -1.13
N ASN A 132 -29.21 8.01 -1.88
CA ASN A 132 -28.83 6.69 -1.35
C ASN A 132 -27.36 6.57 -0.92
N ALA A 133 -26.54 7.63 -1.07
CA ALA A 133 -25.13 7.59 -0.73
C ALA A 133 -24.88 7.55 0.80
N TRP A 134 -25.89 7.84 1.61
CA TRP A 134 -25.81 7.76 3.05
C TRP A 134 -25.52 6.35 3.55
N ASP A 135 -26.23 5.35 3.02
CA ASP A 135 -26.05 3.93 3.40
C ASP A 135 -24.68 3.43 2.96
N TYR A 136 -24.23 3.79 1.76
CA TYR A 136 -22.88 3.47 1.29
C TYR A 136 -21.80 4.14 2.13
N SER A 137 -22.01 5.38 2.55
CA SER A 137 -21.09 6.07 3.47
C SER A 137 -21.01 5.36 4.81
N ALA A 138 -22.15 4.92 5.37
CA ALA A 138 -22.18 4.13 6.60
C ALA A 138 -21.42 2.80 6.43
N PHE A 139 -21.63 2.11 5.31
CA PHE A 139 -20.93 0.87 5.01
C PHE A 139 -19.41 1.06 4.88
N VAL A 140 -18.96 2.12 4.20
CA VAL A 140 -17.53 2.49 4.12
C VAL A 140 -16.93 2.67 5.51
N ARG A 141 -17.61 3.41 6.41
CA ARG A 141 -17.13 3.61 7.80
C ARG A 141 -17.00 2.30 8.56
N VAL A 142 -17.99 1.40 8.42
CA VAL A 142 -17.98 0.08 9.08
C VAL A 142 -16.82 -0.78 8.57
N ILE A 143 -16.61 -0.84 7.27
CA ILE A 143 -15.50 -1.62 6.69
C ILE A 143 -14.15 -1.05 7.12
N ALA A 144 -13.99 0.27 7.13
CA ALA A 144 -12.74 0.90 7.56
C ALA A 144 -12.42 0.55 9.03
N LEU A 145 -13.42 0.65 9.92
CA LEU A 145 -13.29 0.25 11.32
C LEU A 145 -12.97 -1.23 11.47
N TYR A 146 -13.66 -2.11 10.75
CA TYR A 146 -13.39 -3.55 10.77
C TYR A 146 -11.94 -3.87 10.40
N LEU A 147 -11.41 -3.23 9.34
CA LEU A 147 -10.03 -3.44 8.91
C LEU A 147 -9.03 -2.93 9.96
N ASP A 148 -9.34 -1.80 10.59
CA ASP A 148 -8.48 -1.19 11.62
C ASP A 148 -8.38 -2.09 12.87
N GLU A 149 -9.52 -2.57 13.37
CA GLU A 149 -9.62 -3.48 14.52
C GLU A 149 -8.97 -4.83 14.24
N ARG A 150 -9.24 -5.41 13.07
CA ARG A 150 -8.61 -6.68 12.66
C ARG A 150 -7.09 -6.55 12.54
N LEU A 151 -6.59 -5.42 12.08
CA LEU A 151 -5.17 -5.16 12.02
C LEU A 151 -4.56 -4.99 13.42
N ASP A 152 -5.26 -4.27 14.30
CA ASP A 152 -4.83 -4.10 15.69
C ASP A 152 -4.70 -5.44 16.41
N TYR A 153 -5.73 -6.29 16.31
CA TYR A 153 -5.74 -7.63 16.88
C TYR A 153 -4.55 -8.48 16.42
N ARG A 154 -4.25 -8.48 15.11
CA ARG A 154 -3.10 -9.22 14.55
C ARG A 154 -1.76 -8.68 15.08
N MET A 155 -1.62 -7.38 15.22
CA MET A 155 -0.39 -6.74 15.71
C MET A 155 -0.17 -6.97 17.21
N GLN A 156 -1.23 -7.00 18.02
CA GLN A 156 -1.16 -7.34 19.44
C GLN A 156 -0.73 -8.80 19.64
N GLY A 157 -1.30 -9.75 18.86
CA GLY A 157 -0.90 -11.16 18.93
C GLY A 157 0.58 -11.39 18.59
N ARG A 158 1.17 -10.58 17.71
CA ARG A 158 2.61 -10.60 17.41
C ARG A 158 3.46 -10.07 18.55
N ARG A 159 3.02 -9.01 19.25
CA ARG A 159 3.72 -8.47 20.41
C ARG A 159 3.79 -9.49 21.55
N GLY A 160 2.69 -10.19 21.82
CA GLY A 160 2.65 -11.26 22.83
C GLY A 160 3.58 -12.44 22.52
N LYS A 161 3.68 -12.85 21.24
CA LYS A 161 4.64 -13.89 20.82
C LYS A 161 6.10 -13.45 20.96
N LYS A 162 6.43 -12.20 20.61
CA LYS A 162 7.79 -11.67 20.77
C LYS A 162 8.23 -11.56 22.24
N SER A 163 7.30 -11.30 23.18
CA SER A 163 7.64 -11.29 24.60
C SER A 163 7.84 -12.68 25.20
N THR A 164 7.15 -13.72 24.70
CA THR A 164 7.34 -15.10 25.17
C THR A 164 8.65 -15.75 24.72
N PHE A 165 9.28 -15.27 23.65
CA PHE A 165 10.61 -15.73 23.20
C PHE A 165 11.75 -14.78 23.64
N GLY A 166 11.47 -13.83 24.54
CA GLY A 166 12.44 -12.84 25.05
C GLY A 166 12.83 -13.04 26.52
N LEU A 167 12.50 -14.19 27.10
CA LEU A 167 12.96 -14.63 28.42
C LEU A 167 13.61 -15.99 28.26
N ASP A 168 14.92 -15.95 28.00
CA ASP A 168 16.00 -16.79 28.58
C ASP A 168 17.29 -16.59 27.76
#